data_AF-A0A2J8HYQ7-F1
#
_entry.id   AF-A0A2J8HYQ7-F1
#
_cell.length_a   1.000
_cell.length_b   1.000
_cell.length_c   1.000
_cell.angle_alpha   90.00
_cell.angle_beta   90.00
_cell.angle_gamma   90.00
#
_symmetry.space_group_name_H-M   'P 1'
#
loop_
_entity.id
_entity.type
_entity.pdbx_description
1 polymer ?
#
loop_
_entity_poly.entity_id
_entity_poly.type
_entity_poly.pdbx_seq_one_letter_code
_entity_poly.pdbx_strand_id
1 'polypeptide(L)'
;MGGNSMINFRSVCLFIVFFLGTSIALATDNSPKTLRVFGAAYQEEMQPLLDDFSMRNPNIEIEYQWMSSEVLDNYIREQKEPQPDITISSVMHLQIGLVNDGYSLEHRREIKSGESYPPALPEWSQWRDELFGFSFEPAVIAFNSSFIEGKQVPTNRIELLSFIRRHSDELMGQIGLYDIRTVGIGYLFWSFERQQARNYGQFLELFNSHNARTFGSSRAMLDALSRGEISMAYNILGSYARSWQKLNDNVTITTMKDYTPVIIRTALINKTTENELEAKRFIDYLLSSSGQWVMAEQTNMPSIRSDINIVNSASYMREQYAEELKPMPLDVRLLVFTDKSKRQIVTTEWENALKNYD
;
A
#
# COMPACT_ATOMS: atom_id res chain seq x y z
N MET A 1 1.62 -77.02 83.80
CA MET A 1 0.89 -77.56 82.63
C MET A 1 0.16 -76.42 81.95
N GLY A 2 0.52 -76.11 80.69
CA GLY A 2 -0.21 -75.22 79.75
C GLY A 2 -0.29 -73.73 80.14
N GLY A 3 -0.02 -72.74 79.30
CA GLY A 3 0.25 -72.70 77.86
C GLY A 3 0.54 -71.24 77.48
N ASN A 4 1.32 -71.07 76.41
CA ASN A 4 1.73 -69.80 75.81
C ASN A 4 0.56 -68.90 75.38
N SER A 5 0.77 -67.58 75.43
CA SER A 5 0.29 -66.68 74.38
C SER A 5 1.05 -65.35 74.43
N MET A 6 1.77 -65.08 73.33
CA MET A 6 2.51 -63.85 73.04
C MET A 6 1.56 -62.67 72.82
N ILE A 7 1.89 -61.49 73.35
CA ILE A 7 1.22 -60.23 72.97
C ILE A 7 2.24 -59.35 72.24
N ASN A 8 1.93 -59.12 70.96
CA ASN A 8 2.68 -58.32 70.00
C ASN A 8 2.58 -56.81 70.31
N PHE A 9 3.73 -56.13 70.30
CA PHE A 9 3.84 -54.68 70.17
C PHE A 9 3.47 -54.27 68.74
N ARG A 10 2.43 -53.45 68.56
CA ARG A 10 2.15 -52.75 67.30
C ARG A 10 2.48 -51.27 67.47
N SER A 11 3.63 -50.86 66.94
CA SER A 11 4.00 -49.46 66.71
C SER A 11 3.10 -48.86 65.64
N VAL A 12 2.44 -47.75 65.97
CA VAL A 12 1.68 -46.93 65.02
C VAL A 12 2.66 -45.96 64.35
N CYS A 13 3.05 -46.24 63.11
CA CYS A 13 3.77 -45.29 62.27
C CYS A 13 2.76 -44.32 61.63
N LEU A 14 2.87 -43.03 61.98
CA LEU A 14 2.16 -41.94 61.34
C LEU A 14 2.85 -41.65 59.99
N PHE A 15 2.24 -42.07 58.87
CA PHE A 15 2.70 -41.71 57.53
C PHE A 15 2.22 -40.29 57.20
N ILE A 16 3.13 -39.33 57.20
CA ILE A 16 2.90 -38.01 56.59
C ILE A 16 3.08 -38.18 55.08
N VAL A 17 1.97 -38.15 54.33
CA VAL A 17 1.98 -38.12 52.87
C VAL A 17 2.29 -36.69 52.44
N PHE A 18 3.52 -36.44 51.98
CA PHE A 18 3.86 -35.23 51.24
C PHE A 18 3.24 -35.33 49.83
N PHE A 19 2.15 -34.60 49.60
CA PHE A 19 1.65 -34.34 48.25
C PHE A 19 2.63 -33.39 47.55
N LEU A 20 3.58 -33.94 46.79
CA LEU A 20 4.34 -33.20 45.79
C LEU A 20 3.37 -32.92 44.62
N GLY A 21 2.64 -31.80 44.72
CA GLY A 21 1.93 -31.25 43.58
C GLY A 21 2.95 -30.80 42.54
N THR A 22 3.19 -31.63 41.53
CA THR A 22 3.83 -31.19 40.30
C THR A 22 2.85 -30.30 39.56
N SER A 23 2.88 -29.00 39.86
CA SER A 23 2.35 -27.99 38.96
C SER A 23 3.15 -28.09 37.67
N ILE A 24 2.57 -28.72 36.64
CA ILE A 24 2.98 -28.48 35.27
C ILE A 24 2.60 -27.03 35.01
N ALA A 25 3.53 -26.11 35.28
CA ALA A 25 3.47 -24.80 34.67
C ALA A 25 3.50 -25.06 33.16
N LEU A 26 2.36 -24.87 32.49
CA LEU A 26 2.37 -24.66 31.05
C LEU A 26 3.32 -23.48 30.84
N ALA A 27 4.52 -23.76 30.35
CA ALA A 27 5.38 -22.71 29.84
C ALA A 27 4.58 -22.06 28.72
N THR A 28 3.97 -20.90 29.01
CA THR A 28 3.51 -20.01 27.97
C THR A 28 4.77 -19.67 27.20
N ASP A 29 4.86 -20.19 25.97
CA ASP A 29 5.89 -19.80 25.04
C ASP A 29 5.79 -18.28 24.89
N ASN A 30 6.65 -17.60 25.63
CA ASN A 30 6.67 -16.14 25.74
C ASN A 30 7.60 -15.55 24.68
N SER A 31 7.96 -16.35 23.66
CA SER A 31 8.63 -15.86 22.48
C SER A 31 7.68 -14.96 21.68
N PRO A 32 8.15 -13.81 21.18
CA PRO A 32 7.34 -12.95 20.33
C PRO A 32 6.82 -13.76 19.13
N LYS A 33 5.54 -13.58 18.80
CA LYS A 33 4.97 -14.12 17.56
C LYS A 33 5.48 -13.28 16.39
N THR A 34 6.12 -13.93 15.42
CA THR A 34 6.58 -13.26 14.20
C THR A 34 5.41 -13.07 13.24
N LEU A 35 5.02 -11.82 12.99
CA LEU A 35 4.04 -11.43 11.97
C LEU A 35 4.77 -11.02 10.69
N ARG A 36 4.62 -11.80 9.62
CA ARG A 36 5.25 -11.54 8.33
C ARG A 36 4.39 -10.63 7.47
N VAL A 37 4.91 -9.45 7.15
CA VAL A 37 4.25 -8.45 6.32
C VAL A 37 5.04 -8.27 5.03
N PHE A 38 4.51 -8.77 3.91
CA PHE A 38 5.15 -8.56 2.61
C PHE A 38 4.45 -7.41 1.90
N GLY A 39 5.23 -6.43 1.45
CA GLY A 39 4.68 -5.19 0.94
C GLY A 39 5.37 -4.65 -0.29
N ALA A 40 4.59 -3.95 -1.11
CA ALA A 40 5.08 -3.16 -2.24
C ALA A 40 5.29 -1.67 -1.92
N ALA A 41 5.00 -1.27 -0.68
CA ALA A 41 5.41 0.02 -0.15
C ALA A 41 6.88 -0.04 0.26
N TYR A 42 7.70 0.98 -0.01
CA TYR A 42 9.05 0.99 0.54
C TYR A 42 8.98 0.93 2.07
N GLN A 43 9.87 0.17 2.71
CA GLN A 43 9.82 -0.04 4.15
C GLN A 43 9.90 1.30 4.90
N GLU A 44 10.77 2.21 4.45
CA GLU A 44 10.88 3.57 5.01
C GLU A 44 9.54 4.34 5.06
N GLU A 45 8.64 4.09 4.12
CA GLU A 45 7.31 4.75 4.04
C GLU A 45 6.31 4.11 5.01
N MET A 46 6.49 2.83 5.34
CA MET A 46 5.67 2.10 6.31
C MET A 46 6.24 2.19 7.74
N GLN A 47 7.52 2.51 7.89
CA GLN A 47 8.25 2.38 9.16
C GLN A 47 7.55 3.06 10.35
N PRO A 48 7.00 4.30 10.24
CA PRO A 48 6.28 4.91 11.36
C PRO A 48 5.08 4.08 11.86
N LEU A 49 4.37 3.41 10.94
CA LEU A 49 3.25 2.53 11.28
C LEU A 49 3.73 1.20 11.88
N LEU A 50 4.84 0.65 11.37
CA LEU A 50 5.44 -0.59 11.90
C LEU A 50 5.97 -0.37 13.31
N ASP A 51 6.62 0.77 13.56
CA ASP A 51 7.18 1.13 14.87
C ASP A 51 6.07 1.36 15.91
N ASP A 52 5.04 2.15 15.57
CA ASP A 52 3.94 2.40 16.49
C ASP A 52 3.10 1.14 16.73
N PHE A 53 2.92 0.26 15.74
CA PHE A 53 2.31 -1.05 15.98
C PHE A 53 3.14 -1.92 16.94
N SER A 54 4.44 -2.01 16.71
CA SER A 54 5.36 -2.82 17.54
C SER A 54 5.39 -2.31 18.99
N MET A 55 5.41 -0.99 19.19
CA MET A 55 5.34 -0.36 20.51
C MET A 55 4.04 -0.72 21.25
N ARG A 56 2.91 -0.81 20.54
CA ARG A 56 1.60 -1.17 21.12
C ARG A 56 1.44 -2.67 21.36
N ASN A 57 2.25 -3.49 20.68
CA ASN A 57 2.14 -4.95 20.69
C ASN A 57 3.52 -5.59 20.91
N PRO A 58 4.13 -5.44 22.10
CA PRO A 58 5.49 -5.89 22.37
C PRO A 58 5.70 -7.42 22.27
N ASN A 59 4.62 -8.19 22.20
CA ASN A 59 4.65 -9.64 22.02
C ASN A 59 4.57 -10.06 20.54
N ILE A 60 4.53 -9.11 19.61
CA ILE A 60 4.49 -9.35 18.16
C ILE A 60 5.76 -8.74 17.56
N GLU A 61 6.57 -9.56 16.91
CA GLU A 61 7.71 -9.11 16.11
C GLU A 61 7.28 -8.99 14.65
N ILE A 62 7.50 -7.83 14.01
CA ILE A 62 7.15 -7.66 12.59
C ILE A 62 8.38 -7.96 11.72
N GLU A 63 8.22 -8.91 10.80
CA GLU A 63 9.14 -9.10 9.68
C GLU A 63 8.55 -8.45 8.42
N TYR A 64 9.08 -7.28 8.04
CA TYR A 64 8.68 -6.61 6.80
C TYR A 64 9.59 -7.01 5.64
N GLN A 65 9.02 -7.50 4.55
CA GLN A 65 9.76 -7.76 3.32
C GLN A 65 9.21 -6.95 2.16
N TRP A 66 10.06 -6.11 1.58
CA TRP A 66 9.71 -5.36 0.37
C TRP A 66 9.87 -6.21 -0.89
N MET A 67 8.89 -6.10 -1.80
CA MET A 67 8.93 -6.62 -3.16
C MET A 67 8.21 -5.67 -4.12
N SER A 68 8.54 -5.65 -5.42
CA SER A 68 7.69 -4.95 -6.39
C SER A 68 6.31 -5.61 -6.47
N SER A 69 5.26 -4.86 -6.81
CA SER A 69 3.88 -5.36 -6.76
C SER A 69 3.63 -6.60 -7.64
N GLU A 70 4.25 -6.67 -8.82
CA GLU A 70 4.13 -7.83 -9.72
C GLU A 70 4.88 -9.05 -9.17
N VAL A 71 6.06 -8.83 -8.56
CA VAL A 71 6.82 -9.91 -7.91
C VAL A 71 6.04 -10.43 -6.71
N LEU A 72 5.46 -9.54 -5.91
CA LEU A 72 4.64 -9.90 -4.75
C LEU A 72 3.39 -10.68 -5.15
N ASP A 73 2.63 -10.21 -6.16
CA ASP A 73 1.44 -10.92 -6.66
C ASP A 73 1.80 -12.35 -7.14
N ASN A 74 2.87 -12.48 -7.94
CA ASN A 74 3.35 -13.80 -8.37
C ASN A 74 3.85 -14.66 -7.20
N TYR A 75 4.53 -14.06 -6.22
CA TYR A 75 5.00 -14.77 -5.03
C TYR A 75 3.85 -15.43 -4.26
N ILE A 76 2.74 -14.70 -4.06
CA ILE A 76 1.54 -15.22 -3.40
C ILE A 76 0.88 -16.32 -4.25
N ARG A 77 0.72 -16.09 -5.57
CA ARG A 77 0.06 -17.04 -6.47
C ARG A 77 0.84 -18.35 -6.65
N GLU A 78 2.15 -18.25 -6.69
CA GLU A 78 3.06 -19.39 -6.76
C GLU A 78 3.26 -20.08 -5.40
N GLN A 79 2.67 -19.55 -4.32
CA GLN A 79 2.77 -20.06 -2.96
C GLN A 79 4.23 -20.32 -2.55
N LYS A 80 5.10 -19.33 -2.78
CA LYS A 80 6.51 -19.39 -2.37
C LYS A 80 6.67 -19.24 -0.86
N GLU A 81 7.66 -19.94 -0.30
CA GLU A 81 8.00 -19.85 1.13
C GLU A 81 9.14 -18.87 1.40
N PRO A 82 9.15 -18.19 2.57
CA PRO A 82 8.09 -18.20 3.58
C PRO A 82 6.82 -17.42 3.17
N GLN A 83 5.63 -17.98 3.43
CA GLN A 83 4.37 -17.24 3.22
C GLN A 83 4.26 -16.02 4.15
N PRO A 84 3.74 -14.87 3.66
CA PRO A 84 3.36 -13.76 4.52
C PRO A 84 2.02 -14.00 5.20
N ASP A 85 1.85 -13.37 6.35
CA ASP A 85 0.56 -13.25 7.03
C ASP A 85 -0.28 -12.12 6.41
N ILE A 86 0.38 -11.06 5.96
CA ILE A 86 -0.24 -9.85 5.40
C ILE A 86 0.46 -9.46 4.11
N THR A 87 -0.35 -9.16 3.08
CA THR A 87 0.10 -8.57 1.82
C THR A 87 -0.32 -7.10 1.76
N ILE A 88 0.61 -6.19 1.44
CA ILE A 88 0.33 -4.75 1.26
C ILE A 88 0.73 -4.27 -0.14
N SER A 89 -0.16 -3.59 -0.85
CA SER A 89 0.18 -2.98 -2.15
C SER A 89 -0.75 -1.82 -2.52
N SER A 90 -0.23 -0.86 -3.29
CA SER A 90 -1.01 0.22 -3.92
C SER A 90 -1.55 -0.16 -5.31
N VAL A 91 -1.17 -1.32 -5.84
CA VAL A 91 -1.63 -1.82 -7.14
C VAL A 91 -2.95 -2.56 -6.94
N MET A 92 -4.02 -1.78 -6.79
CA MET A 92 -5.34 -2.22 -6.32
C MET A 92 -5.93 -3.37 -7.17
N HIS A 93 -5.70 -3.38 -8.48
CA HIS A 93 -6.21 -4.45 -9.35
C HIS A 93 -5.54 -5.81 -9.09
N LEU A 94 -4.25 -5.86 -8.78
CA LEU A 94 -3.60 -7.13 -8.40
C LEU A 94 -4.16 -7.63 -7.07
N GLN A 95 -4.34 -6.73 -6.11
CA GLN A 95 -4.85 -7.06 -4.77
C GLN A 95 -6.29 -7.56 -4.80
N ILE A 96 -7.17 -6.89 -5.55
CA ILE A 96 -8.55 -7.38 -5.73
C ILE A 96 -8.57 -8.71 -6.49
N GLY A 97 -7.62 -8.93 -7.41
CA GLY A 97 -7.43 -10.20 -8.09
C GLY A 97 -7.06 -11.34 -7.14
N LEU A 98 -6.12 -11.10 -6.20
CA LEU A 98 -5.77 -12.08 -5.17
C LEU A 98 -6.98 -12.45 -4.30
N VAL A 99 -7.75 -11.46 -3.85
CA VAL A 99 -8.96 -11.69 -3.07
C VAL A 99 -10.02 -12.45 -3.89
N ASN A 100 -10.26 -12.03 -5.13
CA ASN A 100 -11.21 -12.68 -6.02
C ASN A 100 -10.88 -14.16 -6.26
N ASP A 101 -9.59 -14.48 -6.36
CA ASP A 101 -9.11 -15.83 -6.63
C ASP A 101 -8.95 -16.67 -5.35
N GLY A 102 -9.28 -16.12 -4.18
CA GLY A 102 -9.37 -16.84 -2.91
C GLY A 102 -8.05 -16.95 -2.13
N TYR A 103 -7.13 -16.02 -2.33
CA TYR A 103 -5.85 -15.95 -1.60
C TYR A 103 -5.92 -15.20 -0.25
N SER A 104 -7.10 -14.68 0.13
CA SER A 104 -7.32 -13.93 1.37
C SER A 104 -8.19 -14.65 2.39
N LEU A 105 -8.10 -14.21 3.65
CA LEU A 105 -9.08 -14.47 4.69
C LEU A 105 -10.02 -13.28 4.89
N GLU A 106 -11.26 -13.60 5.26
CA GLU A 106 -12.25 -12.61 5.72
C GLU A 106 -11.92 -12.14 7.14
N HIS A 107 -11.99 -10.83 7.35
CA HIS A 107 -11.86 -10.17 8.63
C HIS A 107 -12.99 -9.17 8.84
N ARG A 108 -14.09 -9.65 9.42
CA ARG A 108 -15.16 -8.76 9.88
C ARG A 108 -14.72 -8.02 11.12
N ARG A 109 -14.57 -6.71 10.98
CA ARG A 109 -14.23 -5.83 12.08
C ARG A 109 -15.43 -5.65 13.02
N GLU A 110 -15.19 -5.83 14.31
CA GLU A 110 -16.16 -5.46 15.34
C GLU A 110 -16.22 -3.93 15.45
N ILE A 111 -17.22 -3.31 14.82
CA ILE A 111 -17.52 -1.89 15.03
C ILE A 111 -18.04 -1.76 16.46
N LYS A 112 -17.21 -1.23 17.36
CA LYS A 112 -17.61 -1.02 18.76
C LYS A 112 -18.76 -0.02 18.84
N SER A 113 -19.71 -0.30 19.73
CA SER A 113 -20.78 0.63 20.07
C SER A 113 -20.19 1.98 20.51
N GLY A 114 -20.43 3.04 19.73
CA GLY A 114 -19.87 4.38 19.95
C GLY A 114 -18.96 4.91 18.86
N GLU A 115 -18.59 4.12 17.85
CA GLU A 115 -18.02 4.68 16.61
C GLU A 115 -19.08 5.56 15.90
N SER A 116 -18.67 6.75 15.46
CA SER A 116 -19.56 7.76 14.87
C SER A 116 -20.33 7.20 13.67
N TYR A 117 -21.60 7.62 13.54
CA TYR A 117 -22.36 7.48 12.31
C TYR A 117 -22.35 8.82 11.57
N PRO A 118 -21.95 8.88 10.29
CA PRO A 118 -21.59 7.76 9.41
C PRO A 118 -20.24 7.11 9.76
N PRO A 119 -20.00 5.86 9.33
CA PRO A 119 -18.75 5.14 9.57
C PRO A 119 -17.52 5.99 9.22
N ALA A 120 -16.51 5.95 10.09
CA ALA A 120 -15.28 6.72 9.90
C ALA A 120 -14.45 6.25 8.69
N LEU A 121 -14.65 5.03 8.22
CA LEU A 121 -14.03 4.53 7.00
C LEU A 121 -15.04 4.55 5.86
N PRO A 122 -14.69 5.10 4.69
CA PRO A 122 -15.61 5.09 3.56
C PRO A 122 -15.89 3.67 3.07
N GLU A 123 -17.15 3.33 2.78
CA GLU A 123 -17.52 1.98 2.31
C GLU A 123 -16.75 1.56 1.04
N TRP A 124 -16.52 2.50 0.12
CA TRP A 124 -15.77 2.25 -1.12
C TRP A 124 -14.29 1.91 -0.91
N SER A 125 -13.77 2.05 0.30
CA SER A 125 -12.39 1.71 0.66
C SER A 125 -12.20 0.27 1.11
N GLN A 126 -13.25 -0.54 1.13
CA GLN A 126 -13.19 -1.94 1.58
C GLN A 126 -13.93 -2.83 0.58
N TRP A 127 -13.48 -4.08 0.45
CA TRP A 127 -14.14 -5.05 -0.41
C TRP A 127 -14.24 -6.40 0.29
N ARG A 128 -15.48 -6.87 0.45
CA ARG A 128 -15.85 -8.21 0.98
C ARG A 128 -15.32 -8.53 2.38
N ASP A 129 -14.99 -7.53 3.19
CA ASP A 129 -14.28 -7.73 4.47
C ASP A 129 -12.97 -8.52 4.31
N GLU A 130 -12.37 -8.50 3.12
CA GLU A 130 -11.14 -9.24 2.79
C GLU A 130 -10.01 -8.30 2.32
N LEU A 131 -10.37 -7.17 1.70
CA LEU A 131 -9.43 -6.18 1.19
C LEU A 131 -9.72 -4.80 1.79
N PHE A 132 -8.69 -4.20 2.39
CA PHE A 132 -8.84 -2.96 3.16
C PHE A 132 -7.92 -1.86 2.64
N GLY A 133 -8.50 -0.80 2.10
CA GLY A 133 -7.81 0.43 1.77
C GLY A 133 -7.54 1.28 3.01
N PHE A 134 -6.31 1.74 3.17
CA PHE A 134 -5.90 2.48 4.37
C PHE A 134 -5.24 3.84 4.08
N SER A 135 -4.92 4.17 2.83
CA SER A 135 -4.36 5.47 2.44
C SER A 135 -5.20 6.15 1.35
N PHE A 136 -4.95 7.42 1.06
CA PHE A 136 -5.61 8.18 0.00
C PHE A 136 -4.59 8.96 -0.84
N GLU A 137 -4.04 8.35 -1.88
CA GLU A 137 -2.84 8.83 -2.56
C GLU A 137 -3.15 9.33 -3.99
N PRO A 138 -3.04 10.64 -4.27
CA PRO A 138 -3.24 11.17 -5.62
C PRO A 138 -2.06 10.82 -6.55
N ALA A 139 -2.35 10.63 -7.84
CA ALA A 139 -1.34 10.67 -8.90
C ALA A 139 -0.99 12.13 -9.21
N VAL A 140 0.30 12.45 -9.22
CA VAL A 140 0.82 13.79 -9.42
C VAL A 140 1.81 13.83 -10.57
N ILE A 141 2.10 15.05 -11.04
CA ILE A 141 3.23 15.32 -11.93
C ILE A 141 4.31 16.00 -11.08
N ALA A 142 5.55 15.58 -11.27
CA ALA A 142 6.69 16.22 -10.63
C ALA A 142 7.60 16.83 -11.70
N PHE A 143 8.08 18.04 -11.45
CA PHE A 143 9.03 18.75 -12.29
C PHE A 143 10.34 18.94 -11.54
N ASN A 144 11.45 18.95 -12.27
CA ASN A 144 12.70 19.49 -11.75
C ASN A 144 12.51 21.00 -11.51
N SER A 145 12.81 21.48 -10.30
CA SER A 145 12.51 22.87 -9.92
C SER A 145 13.31 23.89 -10.74
N SER A 146 14.55 23.58 -11.12
CA SER A 146 15.35 24.45 -11.99
C SER A 146 14.76 24.54 -13.40
N PHE A 147 14.17 23.44 -13.91
CA PHE A 147 13.47 23.46 -15.19
C PHE A 147 12.21 24.32 -15.12
N ILE A 148 11.42 24.25 -14.03
CA ILE A 148 10.13 24.97 -13.95
C ILE A 148 10.25 26.43 -13.52
N GLU A 149 11.42 26.86 -13.04
CA GLU A 149 11.67 28.23 -12.59
C GLU A 149 11.33 29.26 -13.68
N GLY A 150 10.55 30.28 -13.30
CA GLY A 150 10.08 31.33 -14.22
C GLY A 150 9.04 30.88 -15.27
N LYS A 151 8.67 29.59 -15.30
CA LYS A 151 7.65 29.06 -16.20
C LYS A 151 6.28 28.97 -15.52
N GLN A 152 5.20 29.17 -16.27
CA GLN A 152 3.84 28.94 -15.78
C GLN A 152 3.58 27.43 -15.71
N VAL A 153 3.42 26.90 -14.49
CA VAL A 153 3.11 25.48 -14.26
C VAL A 153 1.73 25.15 -14.84
N PRO A 154 1.59 24.08 -15.65
CA PRO A 154 0.30 23.67 -16.19
C PRO A 154 -0.60 23.15 -15.07
N THR A 155 -1.87 23.58 -15.07
CA THR A 155 -2.86 23.21 -14.05
C THR A 155 -3.83 22.14 -14.50
N ASN A 156 -3.87 21.83 -15.80
CA ASN A 156 -4.71 20.80 -16.38
C ASN A 156 -4.01 20.16 -17.59
N ARG A 157 -4.54 19.05 -18.07
CA ARG A 157 -3.94 18.30 -19.17
C ARG A 157 -3.87 19.04 -20.52
N ILE A 158 -4.79 19.96 -20.80
CA ILE A 158 -4.75 20.77 -22.04
C ILE A 158 -3.58 21.76 -21.97
N GLU A 159 -3.41 22.40 -20.82
CA GLU A 159 -2.25 23.25 -20.52
C GLU A 159 -0.96 22.45 -20.55
N LEU A 160 -0.95 21.23 -20.01
CA LEU A 160 0.22 20.35 -20.02
C LEU A 160 0.67 19.98 -21.44
N LEU A 161 -0.26 19.60 -22.32
CA LEU A 161 0.05 19.35 -23.73
C LEU A 161 0.65 20.59 -24.40
N SER A 162 0.10 21.77 -24.11
CA SER A 162 0.58 23.04 -24.65
C SER A 162 1.94 23.43 -24.06
N PHE A 163 2.15 23.15 -22.78
CA PHE A 163 3.40 23.39 -22.06
C PHE A 163 4.53 22.55 -22.63
N ILE A 164 4.30 21.24 -22.83
CA ILE A 164 5.30 20.35 -23.42
C ILE A 164 5.67 20.82 -24.84
N ARG A 165 4.69 21.16 -25.67
CA ARG A 165 4.94 21.70 -27.02
C ARG A 165 5.71 23.02 -27.01
N ARG A 166 5.43 23.92 -26.06
CA ARG A 166 6.11 25.21 -25.94
C ARG A 166 7.56 25.06 -25.50
N HIS A 167 7.85 24.06 -24.67
CA HIS A 167 9.17 23.75 -24.14
C HIS A 167 9.76 22.49 -24.80
N SER A 168 9.43 22.25 -26.07
CA SER A 168 9.73 21.00 -26.79
C SER A 168 11.22 20.67 -26.78
N ASP A 169 12.08 21.66 -27.08
CA ASP A 169 13.54 21.46 -27.15
C ASP A 169 14.12 21.12 -25.77
N GLU A 170 13.62 21.74 -24.69
CA GLU A 170 14.04 21.48 -23.32
C GLU A 170 13.54 20.13 -22.80
N LEU A 171 12.42 19.63 -23.32
CA LEU A 171 11.77 18.39 -22.87
C LEU A 171 12.10 17.16 -23.72
N MET A 172 12.85 17.32 -24.81
CA MET A 172 13.32 16.21 -25.64
C MET A 172 14.21 15.25 -24.84
N GLY A 173 13.78 13.99 -24.70
CA GLY A 173 14.46 12.97 -23.89
C GLY A 173 14.37 13.18 -22.38
N GLN A 174 13.56 14.13 -21.93
CA GLN A 174 13.54 14.64 -20.54
C GLN A 174 12.18 14.41 -19.85
N ILE A 175 11.33 13.56 -20.42
CA ILE A 175 10.05 13.15 -19.84
C ILE A 175 10.18 11.72 -19.33
N GLY A 176 9.82 11.47 -18.06
CA GLY A 176 9.78 10.16 -17.45
C GLY A 176 8.36 9.62 -17.30
N LEU A 177 8.18 8.36 -17.70
CA LEU A 177 6.95 7.57 -17.61
C LEU A 177 7.23 6.24 -16.90
N TYR A 178 6.20 5.62 -16.30
CA TYR A 178 6.34 4.22 -15.89
C TYR A 178 6.43 3.31 -17.12
N ASP A 179 7.25 2.27 -17.02
CA ASP A 179 7.17 1.14 -17.95
C ASP A 179 5.92 0.29 -17.63
N ILE A 180 4.82 0.52 -18.34
CA ILE A 180 3.55 -0.15 -18.05
C ILE A 180 3.58 -1.66 -18.35
N ARG A 181 4.61 -2.16 -19.06
CA ARG A 181 4.80 -3.59 -19.32
C ARG A 181 5.10 -4.34 -18.03
N THR A 182 5.88 -3.72 -17.15
CA THR A 182 6.45 -4.35 -15.95
C THR A 182 6.04 -3.69 -14.64
N VAL A 183 5.47 -2.48 -14.69
CA VAL A 183 5.10 -1.71 -13.50
C VAL A 183 3.58 -1.62 -13.35
N GLY A 184 3.02 -2.43 -12.45
CA GLY A 184 1.57 -2.54 -12.23
C GLY A 184 0.87 -1.22 -11.90
N ILE A 185 1.48 -0.33 -11.10
CA ILE A 185 0.87 0.99 -10.81
C ILE A 185 0.81 1.88 -12.07
N GLY A 186 1.83 1.81 -12.92
CA GLY A 186 1.86 2.51 -14.20
C GLY A 186 0.75 2.01 -15.13
N TYR A 187 0.60 0.69 -15.24
CA TYR A 187 -0.49 0.08 -15.99
C TYR A 187 -1.87 0.47 -15.45
N LEU A 188 -2.06 0.51 -14.12
CA LEU A 188 -3.32 0.95 -13.51
C LEU A 188 -3.65 2.40 -13.87
N PHE A 189 -2.71 3.33 -13.68
CA PHE A 189 -2.92 4.74 -14.02
C PHE A 189 -3.18 4.93 -15.51
N TRP A 190 -2.43 4.23 -16.35
CA TRP A 190 -2.59 4.30 -17.79
C TRP A 190 -3.96 3.80 -18.25
N SER A 191 -4.40 2.67 -17.70
CA SER A 191 -5.72 2.09 -18.00
C SER A 191 -6.87 2.96 -17.50
N PHE A 192 -6.70 3.59 -16.33
CA PHE A 192 -7.66 4.54 -15.79
C PHE A 192 -7.74 5.79 -16.67
N GLU A 193 -6.60 6.37 -17.04
CA GLU A 193 -6.52 7.55 -17.89
C GLU A 193 -7.18 7.31 -19.26
N ARG A 194 -6.96 6.15 -19.87
CA ARG A 194 -7.63 5.74 -21.12
C ARG A 194 -9.15 5.71 -21.02
N GLN A 195 -9.72 5.50 -19.83
CA GLN A 195 -11.17 5.57 -19.60
C GLN A 195 -11.68 6.99 -19.33
N GLN A 196 -10.85 7.87 -18.77
CA GLN A 196 -11.25 9.23 -18.37
C GLN A 196 -11.00 10.29 -19.45
N ALA A 197 -9.85 10.24 -20.11
CA ALA A 197 -9.31 11.33 -20.90
C ALA A 197 -9.58 11.17 -22.39
N ARG A 198 -10.23 12.16 -23.02
CA ARG A 198 -10.42 12.20 -24.48
C ARG A 198 -9.12 12.44 -25.26
N ASN A 199 -8.14 13.07 -24.62
CA ASN A 199 -6.84 13.43 -25.19
C ASN A 199 -5.74 12.40 -24.91
N TYR A 200 -6.08 11.19 -24.43
CA TYR A 200 -5.08 10.16 -24.13
C TYR A 200 -4.13 9.86 -25.32
N GLY A 201 -4.69 9.78 -26.55
CA GLY A 201 -3.90 9.55 -27.76
C GLY A 201 -2.94 10.69 -28.07
N GLN A 202 -3.30 11.94 -27.73
CA GLN A 202 -2.42 13.09 -27.92
C GLN A 202 -1.23 13.04 -26.96
N PHE A 203 -1.40 12.55 -25.74
CA PHE A 203 -0.27 12.32 -24.83
C PHE A 203 0.65 11.22 -25.33
N LEU A 204 0.10 10.12 -25.87
CA LEU A 204 0.90 9.07 -26.49
C LEU A 204 1.78 9.60 -27.63
N GLU A 205 1.19 10.34 -28.56
CA GLU A 205 1.93 10.99 -29.66
C GLU A 205 2.96 11.99 -29.15
N LEU A 206 2.61 12.76 -28.13
CA LEU A 206 3.50 13.78 -27.58
C LEU A 206 4.68 13.16 -26.83
N PHE A 207 4.46 12.13 -26.02
CA PHE A 207 5.53 11.42 -25.33
C PHE A 207 6.47 10.72 -26.32
N ASN A 208 5.93 10.13 -27.39
CA ASN A 208 6.74 9.54 -28.44
C ASN A 208 7.60 10.59 -29.17
N SER A 209 6.99 11.69 -29.62
CA SER A 209 7.72 12.75 -30.32
C SER A 209 8.78 13.46 -29.47
N HIS A 210 8.75 13.27 -28.14
CA HIS A 210 9.73 13.82 -27.20
C HIS A 210 10.68 12.76 -26.62
N ASN A 211 10.74 11.54 -27.21
CA ASN A 211 11.58 10.45 -26.74
C ASN A 211 11.45 10.19 -25.22
N ALA A 212 10.21 10.15 -24.72
CA ALA A 212 9.94 9.93 -23.31
C ALA A 212 10.59 8.62 -22.81
N ARG A 213 11.26 8.69 -21.67
CA ARG A 213 11.99 7.60 -21.04
C ARG A 213 11.09 6.82 -20.09
N THR A 214 11.30 5.51 -20.01
CA THR A 214 10.50 4.63 -19.16
C THR A 214 11.28 4.18 -17.93
N PHE A 215 10.60 4.03 -16.79
CA PHE A 215 11.22 3.69 -15.51
C PHE A 215 10.48 2.55 -14.80
N GLY A 216 11.24 1.69 -14.13
CA GLY A 216 10.73 0.53 -13.40
C GLY A 216 10.15 0.82 -12.01
N SER A 217 10.28 2.05 -11.50
CA SER A 217 9.75 2.43 -10.19
C SER A 217 9.65 3.95 -10.01
N SER A 218 8.84 4.40 -9.03
CA SER A 218 8.76 5.81 -8.65
C SER A 218 10.11 6.34 -8.17
N ARG A 219 10.85 5.51 -7.41
CA ARG A 219 12.17 5.82 -6.87
C ARG A 219 13.17 6.12 -7.99
N ALA A 220 13.23 5.26 -9.00
CA ALA A 220 14.11 5.45 -10.15
C ALA A 220 13.75 6.71 -10.95
N MET A 221 12.45 6.98 -11.14
CA MET A 221 12.01 8.17 -11.87
C MET A 221 12.29 9.46 -11.08
N LEU A 222 12.04 9.48 -9.77
CA LEU A 222 12.30 10.64 -8.90
C LEU A 222 13.80 10.89 -8.69
N ASP A 223 14.63 9.85 -8.64
CA ASP A 223 16.10 9.98 -8.63
C ASP A 223 16.60 10.62 -9.93
N ALA A 224 16.15 10.15 -11.09
CA ALA A 224 16.48 10.75 -12.38
C ALA A 224 16.01 12.22 -12.48
N LEU A 225 14.83 12.54 -11.96
CA LEU A 225 14.30 13.90 -11.89
C LEU A 225 15.20 14.81 -11.03
N SER A 226 15.62 14.31 -9.86
CA SER A 226 16.46 15.04 -8.91
C SER A 226 17.89 15.24 -9.42
N ARG A 227 18.39 14.33 -10.27
CA ARG A 227 19.69 14.47 -10.95
C ARG A 227 19.64 15.37 -12.19
N GLY A 228 18.45 15.83 -12.58
CA GLY A 228 18.26 16.60 -13.82
C GLY A 228 18.44 15.76 -15.09
N GLU A 229 18.35 14.43 -14.99
CA GLU A 229 18.37 13.54 -16.15
C GLU A 229 17.03 13.55 -16.90
N ILE A 230 15.94 13.85 -16.17
CA ILE A 230 14.64 14.20 -16.72
C ILE A 230 14.17 15.50 -16.05
N SER A 231 13.31 16.23 -16.73
CA SER A 231 12.74 17.50 -16.27
C SER A 231 11.28 17.36 -15.82
N MET A 232 10.60 16.28 -16.24
CA MET A 232 9.20 16.00 -15.87
C MET A 232 9.01 14.49 -15.61
N ALA A 233 8.34 14.15 -14.52
CA ALA A 233 7.89 12.80 -14.17
C ALA A 233 6.36 12.76 -14.14
N TYR A 234 5.75 11.89 -14.95
CA TYR A 234 4.29 11.85 -15.16
C TYR A 234 3.60 10.75 -14.33
N ASN A 235 2.48 11.09 -13.69
CA ASN A 235 1.60 10.19 -12.92
C ASN A 235 2.29 9.40 -11.79
N ILE A 236 3.15 10.05 -11.01
CA ILE A 236 3.80 9.48 -9.81
C ILE A 236 2.85 9.48 -8.60
N LEU A 237 3.00 8.54 -7.67
CA LEU A 237 2.30 8.61 -6.38
C LEU A 237 2.74 9.84 -5.56
N GLY A 238 1.77 10.67 -5.19
CA GLY A 238 2.03 11.93 -4.47
C GLY A 238 2.69 11.75 -3.11
N SER A 239 2.47 10.62 -2.43
CA SER A 239 3.15 10.26 -1.18
C SER A 239 4.66 10.19 -1.37
N TYR A 240 5.13 9.40 -2.35
CA TYR A 240 6.55 9.26 -2.66
C TYR A 240 7.13 10.57 -3.21
N ALA A 241 6.40 11.30 -4.05
CA ALA A 241 6.87 12.60 -4.53
C ALA A 241 7.10 13.58 -3.37
N ARG A 242 6.20 13.60 -2.37
CA ARG A 242 6.35 14.42 -1.15
C ARG A 242 7.50 13.94 -0.25
N SER A 243 7.67 12.63 -0.07
CA SER A 243 8.85 12.08 0.62
C SER A 243 10.14 12.53 -0.05
N TRP A 244 10.17 12.51 -1.38
CA TRP A 244 11.32 12.96 -2.16
C TRP A 244 11.58 14.45 -2.03
N GLN A 245 10.54 15.27 -2.13
CA GLN A 245 10.62 16.74 -2.01
C GLN A 245 11.14 17.18 -0.63
N LYS A 246 10.80 16.46 0.45
CA LYS A 246 11.33 16.73 1.80
C LYS A 246 12.85 16.51 1.91
N LEU A 247 13.42 15.68 1.03
CA LEU A 247 14.85 15.34 1.02
C LEU A 247 15.62 16.07 -0.09
N ASN A 248 14.91 16.61 -1.09
CA ASN A 248 15.48 17.24 -2.28
C ASN A 248 14.68 18.50 -2.62
N ASP A 249 15.28 19.67 -2.44
CA ASP A 249 14.64 20.97 -2.68
C ASP A 249 14.40 21.28 -4.18
N ASN A 250 14.81 20.38 -5.08
CA ASN A 250 14.74 20.57 -6.53
C ASN A 250 13.57 19.81 -7.19
N VAL A 251 12.53 19.47 -6.43
CA VAL A 251 11.32 18.83 -6.96
C VAL A 251 10.09 19.72 -6.70
N THR A 252 9.39 20.06 -7.79
CA THR A 252 8.10 20.77 -7.75
C THR A 252 6.96 19.83 -8.12
N ILE A 253 5.99 19.66 -7.23
CA ILE A 253 4.85 18.74 -7.42
C ILE A 253 3.62 19.54 -7.85
N THR A 254 2.87 19.03 -8.84
CA THR A 254 1.57 19.58 -9.23
C THR A 254 0.53 18.48 -9.43
N THR A 255 -0.72 18.79 -9.10
CA THR A 255 -1.90 18.00 -9.47
C THR A 255 -2.58 18.60 -10.70
N MET A 256 -3.42 17.81 -11.36
CA MET A 256 -4.19 18.24 -12.52
C MET A 256 -5.65 18.49 -12.10
N LYS A 257 -6.15 19.71 -12.35
CA LYS A 257 -7.47 20.16 -11.92
C LYS A 257 -8.62 19.56 -12.75
N ASP A 258 -8.37 19.19 -14.00
CA ASP A 258 -9.37 18.53 -14.85
C ASP A 258 -9.77 17.17 -14.28
N TYR A 259 -8.78 16.39 -13.83
CA TYR A 259 -8.98 15.28 -12.90
C TYR A 259 -7.63 14.82 -12.31
N THR A 260 -7.67 14.36 -11.07
CA THR A 260 -6.54 13.73 -10.37
C THR A 260 -6.95 12.33 -9.93
N PRO A 261 -6.42 11.27 -10.56
CA PRO A 261 -6.64 9.89 -10.10
C PRO A 261 -6.19 9.76 -8.64
N VAL A 262 -6.98 9.11 -7.81
CA VAL A 262 -6.60 8.77 -6.43
C VAL A 262 -6.69 7.27 -6.25
N ILE A 263 -5.58 6.66 -5.84
CA ILE A 263 -5.56 5.26 -5.42
C ILE A 263 -5.59 5.17 -3.91
N ILE A 264 -5.90 3.98 -3.41
CA ILE A 264 -5.75 3.66 -2.00
C ILE A 264 -4.80 2.48 -1.88
N ARG A 265 -3.86 2.56 -0.96
CA ARG A 265 -3.02 1.42 -0.60
C ARG A 265 -3.86 0.44 0.18
N THR A 266 -3.76 -0.82 -0.19
CA THR A 266 -4.57 -1.88 0.38
C THR A 266 -3.72 -2.86 1.18
N ALA A 267 -4.35 -3.48 2.16
CA ALA A 267 -3.85 -4.63 2.88
C ALA A 267 -4.88 -5.77 2.83
N LEU A 268 -4.41 -7.01 2.77
CA LEU A 268 -5.20 -8.22 2.94
C LEU A 268 -4.49 -9.18 3.89
N ILE A 269 -5.26 -10.04 4.56
CA ILE A 269 -4.73 -11.15 5.34
C ILE A 269 -4.64 -12.36 4.41
N ASN A 270 -3.46 -12.95 4.29
CA ASN A 270 -3.24 -14.09 3.42
C ASN A 270 -3.93 -15.35 3.97
N LYS A 271 -4.55 -16.15 3.10
CA LYS A 271 -5.22 -17.41 3.45
C LYS A 271 -4.32 -18.45 4.12
N THR A 272 -3.02 -18.34 3.87
CA THR A 272 -1.98 -19.24 4.38
C THR A 272 -1.45 -18.83 5.76
N THR A 273 -1.91 -17.73 6.35
CA THR A 273 -1.43 -17.26 7.66
C THR A 273 -1.65 -18.29 8.76
N GLU A 274 -0.63 -18.48 9.60
CA GLU A 274 -0.74 -19.23 10.85
C GLU A 274 -0.89 -18.29 12.07
N ASN A 275 -0.78 -16.97 11.85
CA ASN A 275 -0.84 -15.92 12.85
C ASN A 275 -2.10 -15.04 12.67
N GLU A 276 -3.26 -15.69 12.47
CA GLU A 276 -4.51 -14.99 12.10
C GLU A 276 -4.90 -13.88 13.09
N LEU A 277 -4.71 -14.11 14.39
CA LEU A 277 -5.07 -13.14 15.44
C LEU A 277 -4.19 -11.88 15.36
N GLU A 278 -2.88 -12.06 15.18
CA GLU A 278 -1.89 -11.00 15.03
C GLU A 278 -2.12 -10.24 13.71
N ALA A 279 -2.45 -10.95 12.64
CA ALA A 279 -2.74 -10.36 11.33
C ALA A 279 -3.98 -9.48 11.38
N LYS A 280 -5.09 -9.98 11.95
CA LYS A 280 -6.32 -9.22 12.18
C LYS A 280 -6.06 -7.97 13.02
N ARG A 281 -5.25 -8.10 14.07
CA ARG A 281 -4.86 -6.97 14.93
C ARG A 281 -4.09 -5.90 14.16
N PHE A 282 -3.21 -6.27 13.24
CA PHE A 282 -2.48 -5.33 12.41
C PHE A 282 -3.40 -4.61 11.41
N ILE A 283 -4.33 -5.32 10.77
CA ILE A 283 -5.36 -4.69 9.92
C ILE A 283 -6.22 -3.71 10.73
N ASP A 284 -6.69 -4.12 11.92
CA ASP A 284 -7.45 -3.24 12.81
C ASP A 284 -6.66 -2.00 13.21
N TYR A 285 -5.36 -2.15 13.47
CA TYR A 285 -4.47 -1.04 13.74
C TYR A 285 -4.36 -0.08 12.55
N LEU A 286 -4.07 -0.57 11.34
CA LEU A 286 -3.96 0.26 10.14
C LEU A 286 -5.21 1.10 9.89
N LEU A 287 -6.38 0.56 10.24
CA LEU A 287 -7.68 1.20 10.04
C LEU A 287 -8.19 1.98 11.27
N SER A 288 -7.52 1.84 12.41
CA SER A 288 -7.85 2.51 13.66
C SER A 288 -7.63 4.02 13.56
N SER A 289 -8.32 4.80 14.39
CA SER A 289 -8.07 6.24 14.50
C SER A 289 -6.59 6.51 14.85
N SER A 290 -5.99 5.74 15.77
CA SER A 290 -4.58 5.91 16.14
C SER A 290 -3.60 5.65 15.00
N GLY A 291 -3.75 4.54 14.26
CA GLY A 291 -2.85 4.22 13.14
C GLY A 291 -2.99 5.22 12.00
N GLN A 292 -4.22 5.69 11.76
CA GLN A 292 -4.50 6.70 10.74
C GLN A 292 -3.98 8.10 11.13
N TRP A 293 -3.97 8.44 12.42
CA TRP A 293 -3.29 9.64 12.92
C TRP A 293 -1.77 9.55 12.75
N VAL A 294 -1.15 8.43 13.11
CA VAL A 294 0.29 8.19 12.86
C VAL A 294 0.61 8.32 11.38
N MET A 295 -0.22 7.73 10.52
CA MET A 295 -0.07 7.84 9.06
C MET A 295 -0.10 9.30 8.60
N ALA A 296 -1.12 10.05 9.01
CA ALA A 296 -1.33 11.41 8.56
C ALA A 296 -0.22 12.36 9.05
N GLU A 297 0.28 12.18 10.28
CA GLU A 297 1.27 13.07 10.90
C GLU A 297 2.72 12.68 10.59
N GLN A 298 3.02 11.38 10.51
CA GLN A 298 4.40 10.87 10.48
C GLN A 298 4.82 10.28 9.12
N THR A 299 3.88 10.15 8.18
CA THR A 299 4.15 9.69 6.81
C THR A 299 3.72 10.75 5.78
N ASN A 300 3.99 10.51 4.51
CA ASN A 300 3.45 11.32 3.41
C ASN A 300 2.21 10.69 2.74
N MET A 301 1.69 9.60 3.31
CA MET A 301 0.44 8.97 2.89
C MET A 301 -0.74 9.67 3.57
N PRO A 302 -1.70 10.24 2.81
CA PRO A 302 -2.88 10.82 3.44
C PRO A 302 -3.77 9.75 4.06
N SER A 303 -4.27 9.98 5.28
CA SER A 303 -5.18 9.04 5.95
C SER A 303 -6.54 8.98 5.25
N ILE A 304 -7.15 7.80 5.18
CA ILE A 304 -8.44 7.60 4.49
C ILE A 304 -9.67 7.86 5.36
N ARG A 305 -9.50 7.88 6.69
CA ARG A 305 -10.61 8.10 7.63
C ARG A 305 -11.26 9.48 7.47
N SER A 306 -12.58 9.51 7.49
CA SER A 306 -13.41 10.71 7.37
C SER A 306 -13.48 11.54 8.67
N ASP A 307 -13.16 10.94 9.81
CA ASP A 307 -13.13 11.62 11.11
C ASP A 307 -11.77 12.28 11.44
N ILE A 308 -10.80 12.20 10.53
CA ILE A 308 -9.50 12.88 10.62
C ILE A 308 -9.44 13.96 9.54
N ASN A 309 -9.48 15.23 9.96
CA ASN A 309 -9.40 16.39 9.06
C ASN A 309 -8.14 17.22 9.33
N ILE A 310 -7.01 16.78 8.75
CA ILE A 310 -5.74 17.51 8.75
C ILE A 310 -5.19 17.58 7.33
N VAL A 311 -4.22 18.44 7.07
CA VAL A 311 -3.68 18.70 5.72
C VAL A 311 -3.34 17.42 4.94
N ASN A 312 -2.76 16.42 5.62
CA ASN A 312 -2.45 15.11 5.05
C ASN A 312 -3.56 14.07 5.31
N SER A 313 -4.82 14.41 5.03
CA SER A 313 -5.96 13.48 5.11
C SER A 313 -6.89 13.58 3.90
N ALA A 314 -7.58 12.47 3.60
CA ALA A 314 -8.59 12.40 2.55
C ALA A 314 -9.72 13.40 2.78
N SER A 315 -10.13 13.62 4.04
CA SER A 315 -11.19 14.58 4.37
C SER A 315 -10.80 16.00 3.95
N TYR A 316 -9.61 16.45 4.37
CA TYR A 316 -9.11 17.77 4.02
C TYR A 316 -8.97 17.94 2.51
N MET A 317 -8.36 16.97 1.83
CA MET A 317 -8.15 17.01 0.40
C MET A 317 -9.47 17.07 -0.37
N ARG A 318 -10.51 16.36 0.08
CA ARG A 318 -11.83 16.40 -0.55
C ARG A 318 -12.53 17.73 -0.31
N GLU A 319 -12.41 18.34 0.87
CA GLU A 319 -12.97 19.67 1.10
C GLU A 319 -12.37 20.73 0.17
N GLN A 320 -11.06 20.61 -0.14
CA GLN A 320 -10.37 21.58 -1.00
C GLN A 320 -10.49 21.27 -2.51
N TYR A 321 -10.55 19.99 -2.89
CA TYR A 321 -10.35 19.56 -4.29
C TYR A 321 -11.37 18.50 -4.76
N ALA A 322 -12.55 18.40 -4.15
CA ALA A 322 -13.56 17.35 -4.44
C ALA A 322 -13.86 17.16 -5.93
N GLU A 323 -13.97 18.25 -6.71
CA GLU A 323 -14.31 18.18 -8.13
C GLU A 323 -13.18 17.59 -8.97
N GLU A 324 -11.93 17.82 -8.54
CA GLU A 324 -10.71 17.39 -9.22
C GLU A 324 -10.38 15.93 -8.90
N LEU A 325 -10.54 15.51 -7.65
CA LEU A 325 -10.17 14.18 -7.20
C LEU A 325 -11.10 13.11 -7.78
N LYS A 326 -10.50 12.04 -8.33
CA LYS A 326 -11.21 10.84 -8.81
C LYS A 326 -10.69 9.60 -8.08
N PRO A 327 -11.21 9.31 -6.87
CA PRO A 327 -10.91 8.07 -6.17
C PRO A 327 -11.37 6.85 -6.95
N MET A 328 -10.48 5.86 -7.04
CA MET A 328 -10.84 4.54 -7.53
C MET A 328 -11.44 3.72 -6.37
N PRO A 329 -12.73 3.32 -6.45
CA PRO A 329 -13.33 2.48 -5.43
C PRO A 329 -12.81 1.04 -5.52
N LEU A 330 -12.73 0.35 -4.38
CA LEU A 330 -12.48 -1.09 -4.34
C LEU A 330 -13.77 -1.84 -4.67
N ASP A 331 -13.94 -2.15 -5.94
CA ASP A 331 -15.04 -2.97 -6.41
C ASP A 331 -14.68 -3.77 -7.66
N VAL A 332 -15.63 -4.60 -8.10
CA VAL A 332 -15.50 -5.53 -9.22
C VAL A 332 -15.03 -4.89 -10.53
N ARG A 333 -15.16 -3.56 -10.71
CA ARG A 333 -14.67 -2.88 -11.91
C ARG A 333 -13.15 -2.96 -12.04
N LEU A 334 -12.42 -3.05 -10.93
CA LEU A 334 -10.97 -3.21 -10.94
C LEU A 334 -10.51 -4.56 -11.53
N LEU A 335 -11.37 -5.59 -11.51
CA LEU A 335 -11.08 -6.89 -12.15
C LEU A 335 -10.95 -6.78 -13.67
N VAL A 336 -11.50 -5.72 -14.28
CA VAL A 336 -11.26 -5.46 -15.71
C VAL A 336 -9.77 -5.27 -16.00
N PHE A 337 -9.01 -4.75 -15.04
CA PHE A 337 -7.58 -4.50 -15.19
C PHE A 337 -6.74 -5.76 -14.95
N THR A 338 -7.27 -6.82 -14.32
CA THR A 338 -6.54 -8.09 -14.13
C THR A 338 -6.58 -8.99 -15.36
N ASP A 339 -7.51 -8.75 -16.28
CA ASP A 339 -7.66 -9.52 -17.51
C ASP A 339 -6.42 -9.40 -18.41
N LYS A 340 -5.76 -10.54 -18.65
CA LYS A 340 -4.51 -10.61 -19.43
C LYS A 340 -4.68 -10.13 -20.87
N SER A 341 -5.82 -10.40 -21.50
CA SER A 341 -6.07 -9.99 -22.89
C SER A 341 -6.25 -8.47 -22.98
N LYS A 342 -6.98 -7.87 -22.04
CA LYS A 342 -7.12 -6.41 -21.95
C LYS A 342 -5.79 -5.73 -21.63
N ARG A 343 -5.01 -6.30 -20.70
CA ARG A 343 -3.65 -5.81 -20.41
C ARG A 343 -2.77 -5.84 -21.65
N GLN A 344 -2.81 -6.92 -22.43
CA GLN A 344 -2.05 -7.03 -23.68
C GLN A 344 -2.45 -5.95 -24.69
N ILE A 345 -3.75 -5.66 -24.85
CA ILE A 345 -4.23 -4.61 -25.76
C ILE A 345 -3.66 -3.25 -25.37
N VAL A 346 -3.81 -2.86 -24.09
CA VAL A 346 -3.34 -1.56 -23.60
C VAL A 346 -1.82 -1.45 -23.71
N THR A 347 -1.10 -2.52 -23.36
CA THR A 347 0.37 -2.54 -23.42
C THR A 347 0.87 -2.45 -24.86
N THR A 348 0.25 -3.18 -25.79
CA THR A 348 0.60 -3.13 -27.22
C THR A 348 0.32 -1.75 -27.83
N GLU A 349 -0.80 -1.13 -27.45
CA GLU A 349 -1.17 0.23 -27.88
C GLU A 349 -0.11 1.25 -27.41
N TRP A 350 0.29 1.17 -26.15
CA TRP A 350 1.31 2.03 -25.56
C TRP A 350 2.70 1.80 -26.15
N GLU A 351 3.12 0.54 -26.31
CA GLU A 351 4.40 0.19 -26.94
C GLU A 351 4.47 0.71 -28.37
N ASN A 352 3.41 0.48 -29.17
CA ASN A 352 3.38 0.97 -30.55
C ASN A 352 3.41 2.48 -30.63
N ALA A 353 2.83 3.16 -29.64
CA ALA A 353 2.90 4.61 -29.57
C ALA A 353 4.30 5.10 -29.23
N LEU A 354 5.06 4.46 -28.33
CA LEU A 354 6.39 4.89 -27.90
C LEU A 354 7.56 4.31 -28.72
N LYS A 355 7.27 3.49 -29.73
CA LYS A 355 8.24 2.59 -30.41
C LYS A 355 9.30 3.26 -31.28
N ASN A 356 9.36 4.57 -31.36
CA ASN A 356 10.48 5.20 -32.05
C ASN A 356 11.63 5.32 -31.06
N TYR A 357 12.64 4.44 -31.21
CA TYR A 357 13.98 4.43 -30.59
C TYR A 357 14.15 3.61 -29.30
N ASP A 358 14.23 2.28 -29.45
CA ASP A 358 15.17 1.43 -28.68
C ASP A 358 16.54 1.42 -29.37
#